data_AF-A0A4Q5RKX2-F1
#
_entry.id   AF-A0A4Q5RKX2-F1
#
_cell.length_a   1.000
_cell.length_b   1.000
_cell.length_c   1.000
_cell.angle_alpha   90.00
_cell.angle_beta   90.00
_cell.angle_gamma   90.00
#
_symmetry.space_group_name_H-M   'P 1'
#
loop_
_entity.id
_entity.type
_entity.pdbx_description
1 polymer ?
#
loop_
_entity_poly.entity_id
_entity_poly.type
_entity_poly.pdbx_seq_one_letter_code
_entity_poly.pdbx_strand_id
1 'polypeptide(L)'
;DFKRNGFGAVQSLIHDGIARGTSVAVSLGDERDNEVMLNDQAAAHYSFSKGTAATNYPTALMGVIALIRQTYYDAAWYKNQKSEYNISLDEFNKEQNLPQIFEVSDPLSTVRAAKIGKEFGKTYIYKSDGKEYQRINEMKATGASFIIPLDFPQPYDVTDPFDARNITYEQMKHWELAPTNPAAMEKAGIRFAITSYGLENSRDFWTNMRTAIDFGLTEKQAIKAVTQTPAEMLGIADKVGTLAKGKMANFIITSGSVFKKDNVIYENWVEGRQYVVSKLNVADLSGTYNLTGDGLPGVSMRVSGTPTASGTPTYTLNVSRTGADSSRTQGNFVRTGDQVNIYFDLKNNPAGNIRLSGYLASTSPITLRGEGVLPDGTATKWTAISTAAGNLQPARPTPKTNTNVGPVLYPFMAFGNAQIPKAETVLFKNATVWTNEKEGILKNADVLIENGKIKAVGKNLSAAGAKVLDATGKHISAGIVDEHSHIGATGGINEGAQSVSAEVRIADVLNSEDIELYRQLAGGVTTSHILHGSANAIGGQTQLIKHRWGVMPDEMKFEGSPGFIKFALGENVKQSNSNAAFGAANVRFPQTRMGVEQVYVDAFTRAKEYKAARAVKG
;
A
#
# COMPACT_ATOMS: atom_id res chain seq x y z
N ASP A 1 -7.40 -11.00 -18.22
CA ASP A 1 -6.31 -11.17 -17.23
C ASP A 1 -6.69 -11.91 -15.95
N PHE A 2 -7.73 -11.51 -15.21
CA PHE A 2 -8.12 -12.22 -13.96
C PHE A 2 -8.30 -13.73 -14.13
N LYS A 3 -9.04 -14.17 -15.17
CA LYS A 3 -9.22 -15.61 -15.45
C LYS A 3 -7.88 -16.33 -15.71
N ARG A 4 -6.91 -15.66 -16.33
CA ARG A 4 -5.55 -16.19 -16.60
C ARG A 4 -4.76 -16.45 -15.32
N ASN A 5 -4.98 -15.61 -14.30
CA ASN A 5 -4.38 -15.77 -12.98
C ASN A 5 -5.14 -16.76 -12.08
N GLY A 6 -6.25 -17.34 -12.55
CA GLY A 6 -7.04 -18.31 -11.79
C GLY A 6 -8.13 -17.71 -10.92
N PHE A 7 -8.45 -16.41 -11.05
CA PHE A 7 -9.60 -15.84 -10.37
C PHE A 7 -10.89 -16.29 -11.07
N GLY A 8 -11.89 -16.72 -10.28
CA GLY A 8 -13.23 -17.06 -10.76
C GLY A 8 -14.33 -16.12 -10.27
N ALA A 9 -14.01 -15.23 -9.32
CA ALA A 9 -14.92 -14.22 -8.79
C ALA A 9 -14.12 -12.99 -8.37
N VAL A 10 -14.76 -11.82 -8.43
CA VAL A 10 -14.17 -10.53 -8.07
C VAL A 10 -15.19 -9.67 -7.33
N GLN A 11 -14.70 -8.74 -6.52
CA GLN A 11 -15.48 -7.61 -6.02
C GLN A 11 -15.18 -6.41 -6.91
N SER A 12 -16.22 -5.67 -7.29
CA SER A 12 -16.12 -4.45 -8.08
C SER A 12 -16.76 -3.27 -7.33
N LEU A 13 -16.14 -2.10 -7.44
CA LEU A 13 -16.64 -0.85 -6.86
C LEU A 13 -16.22 0.36 -7.69
N ILE A 14 -16.88 1.49 -7.45
CA ILE A 14 -16.44 2.80 -7.92
C ILE A 14 -15.53 3.40 -6.85
N HIS A 15 -14.27 3.69 -7.21
CA HIS A 15 -13.25 4.23 -6.29
C HIS A 15 -13.29 5.75 -6.18
N ASP A 16 -14.48 6.34 -5.96
CA ASP A 16 -14.64 7.78 -5.91
C ASP A 16 -15.40 8.25 -4.66
N GLY A 17 -14.88 9.27 -3.99
CA GLY A 17 -15.49 9.88 -2.81
C GLY A 17 -15.14 9.25 -1.45
N ILE A 18 -15.73 9.85 -0.41
CA ILE A 18 -15.48 9.54 1.01
C ILE A 18 -16.35 8.36 1.46
N ALA A 19 -17.66 8.44 1.27
CA ALA A 19 -18.59 7.31 1.41
C ALA A 19 -19.04 6.93 0.00
N ARG A 20 -18.59 5.75 -0.48
CA ARG A 20 -18.60 5.37 -1.90
C ARG A 20 -19.79 4.47 -2.27
N GLY A 21 -20.74 4.31 -1.37
CA GLY A 21 -21.86 3.38 -1.52
C GLY A 21 -21.43 1.92 -1.46
N THR A 22 -22.19 1.06 -2.15
CA THR A 22 -22.01 -0.39 -2.11
C THR A 22 -21.21 -0.95 -3.30
N SER A 23 -20.46 -1.99 -3.03
CA SER A 23 -19.81 -2.84 -4.03
C SER A 23 -20.67 -4.04 -4.42
N VAL A 24 -20.35 -4.63 -5.57
CA VAL A 24 -20.92 -5.90 -6.05
C VAL A 24 -19.85 -6.99 -5.99
N ALA A 25 -20.24 -8.22 -5.64
CA ALA A 25 -19.45 -9.42 -5.85
C ALA A 25 -20.03 -10.19 -7.05
N VAL A 26 -19.18 -10.47 -8.04
CA VAL A 26 -19.57 -11.15 -9.28
C VAL A 26 -18.65 -12.34 -9.56
N SER A 27 -19.19 -13.35 -10.22
CA SER A 27 -18.38 -14.36 -10.88
C SER A 27 -17.77 -13.78 -12.16
N LEU A 28 -16.74 -14.45 -12.68
CA LEU A 28 -16.16 -14.14 -13.99
C LEU A 28 -16.74 -15.07 -15.08
N GLY A 29 -17.99 -15.51 -14.91
CA GLY A 29 -18.73 -16.29 -15.90
C GLY A 29 -19.02 -15.48 -17.17
N ASP A 30 -19.40 -16.17 -18.24
CA ASP A 30 -19.77 -15.54 -19.53
C ASP A 30 -21.30 -15.50 -19.72
N GLU A 31 -22.05 -15.64 -18.62
CA GLU A 31 -23.51 -15.56 -18.60
C GLU A 31 -24.03 -14.11 -18.55
N ARG A 32 -25.35 -13.97 -18.50
CA ARG A 32 -26.01 -12.66 -18.35
C ARG A 32 -25.68 -12.04 -16.99
N ASP A 33 -25.70 -10.71 -16.93
CA ASP A 33 -25.34 -9.94 -15.72
C ASP A 33 -26.06 -10.42 -14.45
N ASN A 34 -27.34 -10.79 -14.54
CA ASN A 34 -28.14 -11.28 -13.40
C ASN A 34 -27.77 -12.70 -12.94
N GLU A 35 -27.08 -13.48 -13.78
CA GLU A 35 -26.70 -14.87 -13.50
C GLU A 35 -25.29 -14.96 -12.89
N VAL A 36 -24.42 -13.99 -13.18
CA VAL A 36 -23.05 -13.90 -12.63
C VAL A 36 -22.99 -13.15 -11.29
N MET A 37 -24.12 -12.68 -10.76
CA MET A 37 -24.18 -11.86 -9.55
C MET A 37 -24.13 -12.75 -8.29
N LEU A 38 -23.04 -12.67 -7.53
CA LEU A 38 -22.88 -13.43 -6.28
C LEU A 38 -23.50 -12.69 -5.09
N ASN A 39 -23.35 -11.37 -5.04
CA ASN A 39 -23.96 -10.49 -4.06
C ASN A 39 -24.01 -9.06 -4.66
N ASP A 40 -25.20 -8.49 -4.78
CA ASP A 40 -25.45 -7.17 -5.35
C ASP A 40 -25.10 -6.00 -4.42
N GLN A 41 -25.04 -6.27 -3.12
CA GLN A 41 -24.62 -5.33 -2.07
C GLN A 41 -23.60 -5.99 -1.14
N ALA A 42 -22.40 -6.27 -1.67
CA ALA A 42 -21.39 -7.06 -0.98
C ALA A 42 -20.76 -6.35 0.24
N ALA A 43 -20.52 -5.05 0.13
CA ALA A 43 -19.93 -4.23 1.19
C ALA A 43 -20.15 -2.74 0.93
N ALA A 44 -20.27 -1.95 2.00
CA ALA A 44 -20.22 -0.49 1.97
C ALA A 44 -18.77 0.00 2.03
N HIS A 45 -18.43 1.02 1.24
CA HIS A 45 -17.04 1.47 1.08
C HIS A 45 -16.79 2.90 1.55
N TYR A 46 -15.64 3.11 2.19
CA TYR A 46 -15.21 4.38 2.75
C TYR A 46 -13.76 4.70 2.38
N SER A 47 -13.40 5.97 2.34
CA SER A 47 -12.00 6.41 2.19
C SER A 47 -11.76 7.79 2.78
N PHE A 48 -10.49 8.17 2.94
CA PHE A 48 -10.10 9.54 3.25
C PHE A 48 -9.97 10.45 2.02
N SER A 49 -10.30 9.96 0.82
CA SER A 49 -10.23 10.73 -0.41
C SER A 49 -11.58 11.38 -0.72
N LYS A 50 -11.58 12.68 -1.02
CA LYS A 50 -12.77 13.36 -1.56
C LYS A 50 -13.09 12.94 -3.00
N GLY A 51 -12.13 12.30 -3.68
CA GLY A 51 -12.31 11.90 -5.06
C GLY A 51 -12.49 13.09 -6.00
N THR A 52 -13.41 12.98 -6.95
CA THR A 52 -13.67 13.98 -7.99
C THR A 52 -14.73 15.03 -7.61
N ALA A 53 -15.23 15.01 -6.36
CA ALA A 53 -16.31 15.91 -5.96
C ALA A 53 -15.95 17.39 -6.15
N ALA A 54 -16.79 18.12 -6.88
CA ALA A 54 -16.62 19.55 -7.16
C ALA A 54 -16.94 20.47 -5.97
N THR A 55 -17.36 19.91 -4.83
CA THR A 55 -17.67 20.68 -3.61
C THR A 55 -16.41 21.34 -3.06
N ASN A 56 -16.52 22.54 -2.48
CA ASN A 56 -15.35 23.21 -1.91
C ASN A 56 -14.86 22.55 -0.61
N TYR A 57 -15.72 21.84 0.12
CA TYR A 57 -15.39 21.14 1.37
C TYR A 57 -15.49 19.61 1.17
N PRO A 58 -14.61 18.81 1.80
CA PRO A 58 -13.42 19.22 2.57
C PRO A 58 -12.20 19.55 1.68
N THR A 59 -11.18 20.18 2.26
CA THR A 59 -9.88 20.47 1.63
C THR A 59 -8.70 19.82 2.35
N ALA A 60 -8.90 19.37 3.58
CA ALA A 60 -7.88 18.69 4.38
C ALA A 60 -8.40 17.38 4.97
N LEU A 61 -7.48 16.49 5.35
CA LEU A 61 -7.79 15.20 6.00
C LEU A 61 -8.66 15.39 7.26
N MET A 62 -8.38 16.41 8.06
CA MET A 62 -9.18 16.73 9.25
C MET A 62 -10.64 17.07 8.90
N GLY A 63 -10.87 17.75 7.77
CA GLY A 63 -12.20 18.05 7.25
C GLY A 63 -12.89 16.80 6.72
N VAL A 64 -12.18 15.90 6.07
CA VAL A 64 -12.71 14.58 5.67
C VAL A 64 -13.16 13.79 6.89
N ILE A 65 -12.33 13.73 7.94
CA ILE A 65 -12.67 13.04 9.19
C ILE A 65 -13.89 13.69 9.86
N ALA A 66 -13.94 15.02 9.92
CA ALA A 66 -15.08 15.74 10.47
C ALA A 66 -16.37 15.48 9.66
N LEU A 67 -16.28 15.44 8.33
CA LEU A 67 -17.41 15.12 7.47
C LEU A 67 -17.92 13.69 7.70
N ILE A 68 -17.03 12.70 7.80
CA ILE A 68 -17.42 11.32 8.12
C ILE A 68 -18.16 11.27 9.46
N ARG A 69 -17.64 11.93 10.50
CA ARG A 69 -18.32 12.02 11.79
C ARG A 69 -19.69 12.68 11.67
N GLN A 70 -19.76 13.81 10.97
CA GLN A 70 -21.00 14.54 10.77
C GLN A 70 -22.04 13.68 10.07
N THR A 71 -21.66 12.94 9.01
CA THR A 71 -22.56 12.00 8.32
C THR A 71 -23.12 10.93 9.26
N TYR A 72 -22.31 10.36 10.16
CA TYR A 72 -22.82 9.42 11.16
C TYR A 72 -23.77 10.07 12.16
N TYR A 73 -23.47 11.26 12.65
CA TYR A 73 -24.36 12.01 13.55
C TYR A 73 -25.68 12.37 12.87
N ASP A 74 -25.63 12.83 11.63
CA ASP A 74 -26.81 13.17 10.82
C ASP A 74 -27.64 11.93 10.54
N ALA A 75 -27.02 10.80 10.20
CA ALA A 75 -27.70 9.54 9.99
C ALA A 75 -28.40 9.04 11.26
N ALA A 76 -27.76 9.17 12.43
CA ALA A 76 -28.35 8.82 13.71
C ALA A 76 -29.51 9.74 14.11
N TRP A 77 -29.38 11.04 13.87
CA TRP A 77 -30.45 12.00 14.04
C TRP A 77 -31.63 11.70 13.09
N TYR A 78 -31.33 11.41 11.82
CA TYR A 78 -32.30 11.15 10.77
C TYR A 78 -33.24 9.99 11.10
N LYS A 79 -32.75 8.94 11.77
CA LYS A 79 -33.58 7.83 12.24
C LYS A 79 -34.70 8.24 13.20
N ASN A 80 -34.53 9.36 13.90
CA ASN A 80 -35.40 9.79 15.00
C ASN A 80 -36.27 11.00 14.66
N GLN A 81 -36.11 11.58 13.46
CA GLN A 81 -36.90 12.72 12.99
C GLN A 81 -37.96 12.27 11.98
N LYS A 82 -39.03 13.07 11.82
CA LYS A 82 -40.12 12.83 10.86
C LYS A 82 -40.45 14.06 10.01
N SER A 83 -39.68 15.14 10.15
CA SER A 83 -39.93 16.43 9.52
C SER A 83 -39.48 16.47 8.06
N GLU A 84 -38.51 15.65 7.68
CA GLU A 84 -37.94 15.66 6.33
C GLU A 84 -37.57 14.26 5.84
N TYR A 85 -37.61 14.06 4.53
CA TYR A 85 -37.06 12.88 3.87
C TYR A 85 -35.74 13.25 3.20
N ASN A 86 -34.68 12.51 3.53
CA ASN A 86 -33.35 12.66 2.97
C ASN A 86 -32.87 11.30 2.44
N ILE A 87 -32.88 11.16 1.11
CA ILE A 87 -32.51 9.90 0.44
C ILE A 87 -31.08 9.46 0.78
N SER A 88 -30.13 10.39 0.88
CA SER A 88 -28.73 10.04 1.17
C SER A 88 -28.56 9.47 2.56
N LEU A 89 -29.22 10.05 3.57
CA LEU A 89 -29.17 9.54 4.94
C LEU A 89 -30.00 8.26 5.11
N ASP A 90 -31.06 8.08 4.33
CA ASP A 90 -31.82 6.83 4.28
C ASP A 90 -30.99 5.67 3.72
N GLU A 91 -30.36 5.86 2.56
CA GLU A 91 -29.48 4.85 1.96
C GLU A 91 -28.24 4.56 2.80
N PHE A 92 -27.58 5.61 3.31
CA PHE A 92 -26.45 5.45 4.23
C PHE A 92 -26.81 4.59 5.44
N ASN A 93 -28.03 4.75 5.98
CA ASN A 93 -28.51 3.96 7.11
C ASN A 93 -28.78 2.49 6.76
N LYS A 94 -29.25 2.19 5.54
CA LYS A 94 -29.45 0.80 5.06
C LYS A 94 -28.12 0.06 4.91
N GLU A 95 -27.10 0.75 4.41
CA GLU A 95 -25.75 0.21 4.19
C GLU A 95 -25.03 -0.17 5.49
N GLN A 96 -25.49 0.33 6.65
CA GLN A 96 -24.79 0.13 7.94
C GLN A 96 -24.71 -1.31 8.43
N ASN A 97 -25.55 -2.20 7.89
CA ASN A 97 -25.56 -3.64 8.20
C ASN A 97 -24.65 -4.46 7.29
N LEU A 98 -24.14 -3.86 6.21
CA LEU A 98 -23.21 -4.52 5.30
C LEU A 98 -21.81 -4.58 5.92
N PRO A 99 -20.95 -5.52 5.48
CA PRO A 99 -19.52 -5.42 5.71
C PRO A 99 -19.02 -4.03 5.28
N GLN A 100 -18.22 -3.38 6.12
CA GLN A 100 -17.75 -2.02 5.88
C GLN A 100 -16.27 -2.04 5.55
N ILE A 101 -15.89 -1.66 4.33
CA ILE A 101 -14.50 -1.63 3.87
C ILE A 101 -14.03 -0.17 3.87
N PHE A 102 -12.91 0.10 4.54
CA PHE A 102 -12.29 1.42 4.59
C PHE A 102 -10.94 1.37 3.89
N GLU A 103 -10.78 2.13 2.81
CA GLU A 103 -9.51 2.28 2.10
C GLU A 103 -8.58 3.26 2.83
N VAL A 104 -7.39 2.79 3.18
CA VAL A 104 -6.37 3.51 3.95
C VAL A 104 -5.00 3.41 3.26
N SER A 105 -4.18 4.45 3.41
CA SER A 105 -2.93 4.63 2.67
C SER A 105 -1.67 4.39 3.48
N ASP A 106 -1.79 4.13 4.78
CA ASP A 106 -0.68 3.96 5.71
C ASP A 106 -1.20 3.48 7.08
N PRO A 107 -0.32 2.97 7.97
CA PRO A 107 -0.74 2.50 9.29
C PRO A 107 -1.38 3.57 10.19
N LEU A 108 -0.98 4.85 10.09
CA LEU A 108 -1.60 5.90 10.89
C LEU A 108 -3.03 6.17 10.40
N SER A 109 -3.27 6.13 9.09
CA SER A 109 -4.59 6.23 8.50
C SER A 109 -5.49 5.06 8.91
N THR A 110 -4.96 3.84 9.02
CA THR A 110 -5.69 2.71 9.63
C THR A 110 -6.14 3.03 11.06
N VAL A 111 -5.23 3.54 11.89
CA VAL A 111 -5.54 3.91 13.28
C VAL A 111 -6.54 5.07 13.35
N ARG A 112 -6.48 6.04 12.44
CA ARG A 112 -7.49 7.12 12.33
C ARG A 112 -8.87 6.55 12.02
N ALA A 113 -8.97 5.69 11.01
CA ALA A 113 -10.23 5.04 10.65
C ALA A 113 -10.76 4.15 11.79
N ALA A 114 -9.88 3.45 12.52
CA ALA A 114 -10.25 2.66 13.69
C ALA A 114 -10.85 3.50 14.82
N LYS A 115 -10.32 4.71 15.05
CA LYS A 115 -10.90 5.64 16.05
C LYS A 115 -12.29 6.11 15.65
N ILE A 116 -12.50 6.44 14.38
CA ILE A 116 -13.83 6.78 13.85
C ILE A 116 -14.77 5.59 14.02
N GLY A 117 -14.32 4.39 13.67
CA GLY A 117 -15.12 3.17 13.81
C GLY A 117 -15.54 2.94 15.26
N LYS A 118 -14.59 3.02 16.19
CA LYS A 118 -14.85 2.90 17.63
C LYS A 118 -15.86 3.94 18.14
N GLU A 119 -15.78 5.19 17.67
CA GLU A 119 -16.72 6.27 18.03
C GLU A 119 -18.17 5.92 17.68
N PHE A 120 -18.39 5.21 16.57
CA PHE A 120 -19.73 4.84 16.07
C PHE A 120 -20.06 3.34 16.18
N GLY A 121 -19.30 2.59 16.99
CA GLY A 121 -19.53 1.16 17.19
C GLY A 121 -19.33 0.29 15.94
N LYS A 122 -18.40 0.68 15.05
CA LYS A 122 -18.04 -0.03 13.82
C LYS A 122 -16.65 -0.64 13.92
N THR A 123 -16.51 -1.83 13.36
CA THR A 123 -15.22 -2.47 13.06
C THR A 123 -15.10 -2.60 11.56
N TYR A 124 -14.30 -1.74 10.94
CA TYR A 124 -14.07 -1.76 9.51
C TYR A 124 -13.18 -2.94 9.09
N ILE A 125 -13.27 -3.33 7.82
CA ILE A 125 -12.27 -4.10 7.10
C ILE A 125 -11.36 -3.09 6.40
N TYR A 126 -10.05 -3.16 6.59
CA TYR A 126 -9.13 -2.18 5.99
C TYR A 126 -8.57 -2.69 4.67
N LYS A 127 -8.91 -2.03 3.56
CA LYS A 127 -8.12 -2.16 2.34
C LYS A 127 -6.93 -1.22 2.47
N SER A 128 -5.73 -1.79 2.59
CA SER A 128 -4.53 -1.03 2.91
C SER A 128 -3.53 -1.01 1.75
N ASP A 129 -2.34 -0.45 1.99
CA ASP A 129 -1.26 -0.30 1.01
C ASP A 129 -0.09 -1.28 1.25
N GLY A 130 -0.22 -2.21 2.21
CA GLY A 130 0.79 -3.24 2.46
C GLY A 130 1.91 -2.81 3.42
N LYS A 131 1.71 -1.74 4.21
CA LYS A 131 2.68 -1.22 5.19
C LYS A 131 2.40 -1.63 6.64
N GLU A 132 1.52 -2.60 6.87
CA GLU A 132 1.08 -3.00 8.20
C GLU A 132 2.23 -3.43 9.12
N TYR A 133 3.25 -4.07 8.55
CA TYR A 133 4.46 -4.50 9.26
C TYR A 133 5.17 -3.38 10.04
N GLN A 134 5.01 -2.12 9.63
CA GLN A 134 5.63 -0.97 10.30
C GLN A 134 5.03 -0.72 11.70
N ARG A 135 3.77 -1.12 11.92
CA ARG A 135 3.01 -0.91 13.17
C ARG A 135 2.09 -2.12 13.44
N ILE A 136 2.67 -3.32 13.35
CA ILE A 136 1.89 -4.58 13.36
C ILE A 136 1.10 -4.79 14.65
N ASN A 137 1.62 -4.29 15.78
CA ASN A 137 0.96 -4.39 17.08
C ASN A 137 -0.29 -3.49 17.12
N GLU A 138 -0.19 -2.30 16.56
CA GLU A 138 -1.30 -1.35 16.44
C GLU A 138 -2.33 -1.86 15.44
N MET A 139 -1.91 -2.48 14.33
CA MET A 139 -2.82 -3.13 13.39
C MET A 139 -3.61 -4.25 14.06
N LYS A 140 -2.94 -5.09 14.86
CA LYS A 140 -3.60 -6.13 15.68
C LYS A 140 -4.57 -5.53 16.70
N ALA A 141 -4.20 -4.43 17.35
CA ALA A 141 -5.01 -3.78 18.36
C ALA A 141 -6.33 -3.20 17.81
N THR A 142 -6.44 -2.98 16.50
CA THR A 142 -7.71 -2.59 15.87
C THR A 142 -8.79 -3.69 15.95
N GLY A 143 -8.38 -4.96 16.06
CA GLY A 143 -9.30 -6.11 15.97
C GLY A 143 -9.91 -6.32 14.57
N ALA A 144 -9.45 -5.57 13.57
CA ALA A 144 -10.02 -5.59 12.23
C ALA A 144 -9.46 -6.71 11.37
N SER A 145 -10.16 -6.94 10.25
CA SER A 145 -9.63 -7.73 9.14
C SER A 145 -9.06 -6.81 8.06
N PHE A 146 -8.14 -7.32 7.24
CA PHE A 146 -7.42 -6.54 6.24
C PHE A 146 -7.55 -7.12 4.82
N ILE A 147 -7.46 -6.26 3.81
CA ILE A 147 -7.29 -6.59 2.40
C ILE A 147 -5.98 -5.95 1.96
N ILE A 148 -4.92 -6.76 1.81
CA ILE A 148 -3.56 -6.28 1.54
C ILE A 148 -3.17 -6.54 0.07
N PRO A 149 -2.45 -5.62 -0.58
CA PRO A 149 -1.90 -5.85 -1.92
C PRO A 149 -0.65 -6.73 -1.86
N LEU A 150 -0.27 -7.28 -3.01
CA LEU A 150 1.06 -7.86 -3.25
C LEU A 150 1.90 -6.97 -4.16
N ASP A 151 1.73 -5.66 -4.04
CA ASP A 151 2.45 -4.67 -4.83
C ASP A 151 3.74 -4.28 -4.10
N PHE A 152 4.82 -4.99 -4.39
CA PHE A 152 6.12 -4.73 -3.77
C PHE A 152 6.91 -3.73 -4.61
N PRO A 153 7.57 -2.74 -3.97
CA PRO A 153 8.39 -1.76 -4.66
C PRO A 153 9.50 -2.44 -5.46
N GLN A 154 9.77 -1.92 -6.65
CA GLN A 154 10.90 -2.36 -7.47
C GLN A 154 12.23 -1.87 -6.88
N PRO A 155 13.36 -2.54 -7.16
CA PRO A 155 14.68 -2.04 -6.78
C PRO A 155 14.92 -0.63 -7.34
N TYR A 156 15.35 0.29 -6.48
CA TYR A 156 15.72 1.63 -6.91
C TYR A 156 17.02 1.60 -7.73
N ASP A 157 17.07 2.38 -8.80
CA ASP A 157 18.31 2.62 -9.52
C ASP A 157 19.19 3.58 -8.70
N VAL A 158 20.34 3.07 -8.25
CA VAL A 158 21.33 3.82 -7.47
C VAL A 158 22.65 3.98 -8.25
N THR A 159 22.62 3.75 -9.56
CA THR A 159 23.81 3.88 -10.41
C THR A 159 24.22 5.34 -10.61
N ASP A 160 23.25 6.27 -10.64
CA ASP A 160 23.50 7.70 -10.65
C ASP A 160 23.57 8.26 -9.19
N PRO A 161 24.67 8.92 -8.80
CA PRO A 161 24.83 9.47 -7.46
C PRO A 161 23.87 10.62 -7.10
N PHE A 162 23.32 11.36 -8.07
CA PHE A 162 22.36 12.43 -7.83
C PHE A 162 20.97 11.86 -7.57
N ASP A 163 20.55 10.88 -8.38
CA ASP A 163 19.28 10.17 -8.16
C ASP A 163 19.31 9.40 -6.83
N ALA A 164 20.45 8.77 -6.52
CA ALA A 164 20.64 8.07 -5.25
C ALA A 164 20.47 8.97 -4.02
N ARG A 165 20.79 10.27 -4.11
CA ARG A 165 20.60 11.24 -3.01
C ARG A 165 19.15 11.61 -2.75
N ASN A 166 18.27 11.40 -3.74
CA ASN A 166 16.84 11.68 -3.60
C ASN A 166 16.07 10.51 -3.00
N ILE A 167 16.70 9.33 -2.86
CA ILE A 167 16.10 8.16 -2.22
C ILE A 167 16.24 8.29 -0.71
N THR A 168 15.11 8.33 -0.02
CA THR A 168 15.06 8.41 1.43
C THR A 168 15.40 7.07 2.09
N TYR A 169 15.88 7.12 3.32
CA TYR A 169 16.12 5.91 4.11
C TYR A 169 14.85 5.08 4.32
N GLU A 170 13.70 5.75 4.46
CA GLU A 170 12.38 5.11 4.54
C GLU A 170 12.06 4.32 3.27
N GLN A 171 12.28 4.90 2.08
CA GLN A 171 12.06 4.22 0.80
C GLN A 171 12.90 2.96 0.66
N MET A 172 14.20 3.02 1.02
CA MET A 172 15.08 1.85 0.99
C MET A 172 14.62 0.77 1.97
N LYS A 173 14.21 1.17 3.18
CA LYS A 173 13.69 0.25 4.20
C LYS A 173 12.36 -0.37 3.78
N HIS A 174 11.48 0.40 3.14
CA HIS A 174 10.23 -0.11 2.60
C HIS A 174 10.48 -1.13 1.50
N TRP A 175 11.44 -0.88 0.61
CA TRP A 175 11.87 -1.84 -0.40
C TRP A 175 12.36 -3.16 0.17
N GLU A 176 13.20 -3.10 1.19
CA GLU A 176 13.72 -4.28 1.89
C GLU A 176 12.60 -5.08 2.59
N LEU A 177 11.67 -4.39 3.26
CA LEU A 177 10.74 -5.02 4.21
C LEU A 177 9.35 -5.32 3.66
N ALA A 178 8.89 -4.65 2.60
CA ALA A 178 7.54 -4.84 2.07
C ALA A 178 7.15 -6.30 1.80
N PRO A 179 8.04 -7.17 1.26
CA PRO A 179 7.72 -8.59 1.07
C PRO A 179 7.39 -9.37 2.35
N THR A 180 7.84 -8.89 3.52
CA THR A 180 7.57 -9.53 4.83
C THR A 180 6.14 -9.30 5.32
N ASN A 181 5.41 -8.35 4.72
CA ASN A 181 4.13 -7.89 5.26
C ASN A 181 3.09 -9.01 5.44
N PRO A 182 2.82 -9.89 4.45
CA PRO A 182 1.86 -10.98 4.63
C PRO A 182 2.26 -11.95 5.76
N ALA A 183 3.55 -12.25 5.89
CA ALA A 183 4.08 -13.11 6.94
C ALA A 183 3.96 -12.47 8.34
N ALA A 184 4.21 -11.15 8.43
CA ALA A 184 4.01 -10.38 9.67
C ALA A 184 2.54 -10.41 10.13
N MET A 185 1.61 -10.25 9.19
CA MET A 185 0.17 -10.34 9.44
C MET A 185 -0.26 -11.73 9.93
N GLU A 186 0.23 -12.79 9.26
CA GLU A 186 -0.02 -14.18 9.68
C GLU A 186 0.51 -14.44 11.09
N LYS A 187 1.77 -14.07 11.37
CA LYS A 187 2.41 -14.27 12.68
C LYS A 187 1.72 -13.49 13.80
N ALA A 188 1.18 -12.31 13.50
CA ALA A 188 0.42 -11.51 14.46
C ALA A 188 -0.97 -12.11 14.76
N GLY A 189 -1.45 -13.04 13.92
CA GLY A 189 -2.79 -13.61 14.00
C GLY A 189 -3.86 -12.68 13.42
N ILE A 190 -3.48 -11.75 12.55
CA ILE A 190 -4.41 -10.81 11.91
C ILE A 190 -5.06 -11.52 10.72
N ARG A 191 -6.39 -11.43 10.63
CA ARG A 191 -7.15 -12.00 9.51
C ARG A 191 -7.00 -11.11 8.28
N PHE A 192 -6.50 -11.65 7.17
CA PHE A 192 -6.34 -10.88 5.93
C PHE A 192 -6.72 -11.66 4.66
N ALA A 193 -7.20 -10.91 3.66
CA ALA A 193 -7.32 -11.31 2.28
C ALA A 193 -6.23 -10.62 1.44
N ILE A 194 -5.88 -11.21 0.30
CA ILE A 194 -4.93 -10.66 -0.65
C ILE A 194 -5.67 -10.18 -1.90
N THR A 195 -5.33 -8.98 -2.38
CA THR A 195 -5.89 -8.40 -3.61
C THR A 195 -4.83 -8.24 -4.70
N SER A 196 -5.26 -8.39 -5.96
CA SER A 196 -4.47 -8.04 -7.14
C SER A 196 -4.62 -6.57 -7.55
N TYR A 197 -5.54 -5.84 -6.91
CA TYR A 197 -5.72 -4.41 -7.16
C TYR A 197 -4.47 -3.63 -6.74
N GLY A 198 -4.03 -2.69 -7.58
CA GLY A 198 -2.81 -1.90 -7.38
C GLY A 198 -1.59 -2.42 -8.12
N LEU A 199 -1.57 -3.68 -8.56
CA LEU A 199 -0.49 -4.21 -9.38
C LEU A 199 -0.44 -3.52 -10.75
N GLU A 200 0.73 -2.96 -11.12
CA GLU A 200 0.95 -2.41 -12.46
C GLU A 200 0.73 -3.46 -13.55
N ASN A 201 1.19 -4.69 -13.30
CA ASN A 201 1.03 -5.82 -14.20
C ASN A 201 0.38 -6.99 -13.45
N SER A 202 -0.84 -7.32 -13.86
CA SER A 202 -1.61 -8.42 -13.27
C SER A 202 -0.85 -9.76 -13.30
N ARG A 203 0.08 -9.97 -14.24
CA ARG A 203 0.87 -11.21 -14.37
C ARG A 203 1.85 -11.42 -13.22
N ASP A 204 2.17 -10.37 -12.46
CA ASP A 204 3.13 -10.45 -11.36
C ASP A 204 2.50 -11.00 -10.07
N PHE A 205 1.18 -11.18 -10.03
CA PHE A 205 0.45 -11.67 -8.86
C PHE A 205 1.06 -12.95 -8.25
N TRP A 206 1.25 -14.00 -9.07
CA TRP A 206 1.83 -15.26 -8.59
C TRP A 206 3.33 -15.16 -8.32
N THR A 207 4.04 -14.24 -9.01
CA THR A 207 5.45 -13.96 -8.70
C THR A 207 5.57 -13.34 -7.32
N ASN A 208 4.79 -12.31 -7.03
CA ASN A 208 4.82 -11.61 -5.74
C ASN A 208 4.25 -12.49 -4.62
N MET A 209 3.28 -13.37 -4.90
CA MET A 209 2.82 -14.37 -3.92
C MET A 209 3.96 -15.31 -3.50
N ARG A 210 4.78 -15.77 -4.45
CA ARG A 210 5.96 -16.60 -4.14
C ARG A 210 6.99 -15.81 -3.36
N THR A 211 7.22 -14.54 -3.71
CA THR A 211 8.09 -13.66 -2.92
C THR A 211 7.58 -13.56 -1.47
N ALA A 212 6.28 -13.35 -1.24
CA ALA A 212 5.74 -13.34 0.13
C ALA A 212 6.00 -14.66 0.89
N ILE A 213 5.91 -15.81 0.20
CA ILE A 213 6.19 -17.14 0.78
C ILE A 213 7.69 -17.30 1.10
N ASP A 214 8.57 -16.87 0.19
CA ASP A 214 10.02 -16.84 0.45
C ASP A 214 10.33 -16.02 1.71
N PHE A 215 9.59 -14.93 1.95
CA PHE A 215 9.70 -14.08 3.13
C PHE A 215 8.85 -14.53 4.33
N GLY A 216 8.33 -15.76 4.32
CA GLY A 216 7.80 -16.45 5.49
C GLY A 216 6.27 -16.63 5.57
N LEU A 217 5.51 -16.19 4.56
CA LEU A 217 4.08 -16.50 4.47
C LEU A 217 3.89 -18.00 4.23
N THR A 218 3.01 -18.67 4.98
CA THR A 218 2.75 -20.09 4.71
C THR A 218 1.89 -20.30 3.47
N GLU A 219 2.16 -21.36 2.69
CA GLU A 219 1.34 -21.74 1.52
C GLU A 219 -0.15 -21.91 1.88
N LYS A 220 -0.43 -22.44 3.08
CA LYS A 220 -1.78 -22.61 3.61
C LYS A 220 -2.48 -21.26 3.78
N GLN A 221 -1.82 -20.30 4.42
CA GLN A 221 -2.37 -18.97 4.62
C GLN A 221 -2.48 -18.21 3.30
N ALA A 222 -1.50 -18.35 2.41
CA ALA A 222 -1.51 -17.78 1.07
C ALA A 222 -2.75 -18.21 0.26
N ILE A 223 -3.05 -19.51 0.18
CA ILE A 223 -4.28 -19.99 -0.48
C ILE A 223 -5.52 -19.46 0.22
N LYS A 224 -5.56 -19.52 1.56
CA LYS A 224 -6.73 -19.10 2.32
C LYS A 224 -7.05 -17.61 2.09
N ALA A 225 -6.02 -16.76 2.01
CA ALA A 225 -6.14 -15.32 1.82
C ALA A 225 -6.68 -14.92 0.43
N VAL A 226 -6.61 -15.80 -0.57
CA VAL A 226 -7.16 -15.55 -1.92
C VAL A 226 -8.43 -16.33 -2.23
N THR A 227 -8.91 -17.17 -1.30
CA THR A 227 -10.08 -18.04 -1.49
C THR A 227 -11.12 -17.87 -0.38
N GLN A 228 -10.92 -18.55 0.74
CA GLN A 228 -11.89 -18.62 1.83
C GLN A 228 -12.05 -17.28 2.56
N THR A 229 -10.96 -16.60 2.90
CA THR A 229 -11.02 -15.36 3.67
C THR A 229 -11.82 -14.25 2.97
N PRO A 230 -11.59 -13.92 1.69
CA PRO A 230 -12.39 -12.90 1.00
C PRO A 230 -13.85 -13.33 0.81
N ALA A 231 -14.12 -14.61 0.55
CA ALA A 231 -15.50 -15.10 0.42
C ALA A 231 -16.30 -14.93 1.73
N GLU A 232 -15.68 -15.18 2.87
CA GLU A 232 -16.27 -14.95 4.20
C GLU A 232 -16.43 -13.45 4.51
N MET A 233 -15.47 -12.60 4.13
CA MET A 233 -15.57 -11.15 4.33
C MET A 233 -16.74 -10.53 3.54
N LEU A 234 -17.04 -11.06 2.36
CA LEU A 234 -18.08 -10.56 1.46
C LEU A 234 -19.44 -11.27 1.63
N GLY A 235 -19.55 -12.20 2.59
CA GLY A 235 -20.78 -12.94 2.82
C GLY A 235 -21.20 -13.87 1.67
N ILE A 236 -20.24 -14.36 0.88
CA ILE A 236 -20.46 -15.28 -0.27
C ILE A 236 -19.79 -16.65 -0.06
N ALA A 237 -19.40 -16.96 1.18
CA ALA A 237 -18.72 -18.20 1.54
C ALA A 237 -19.60 -19.45 1.37
N ASP A 238 -20.91 -19.31 1.33
CA ASP A 238 -21.85 -20.37 0.97
C ASP A 238 -21.76 -20.76 -0.52
N LYS A 239 -21.39 -19.80 -1.38
CA LYS A 239 -21.30 -19.98 -2.85
C LYS A 239 -19.90 -20.34 -3.34
N VAL A 240 -18.86 -19.67 -2.83
CA VAL A 240 -17.47 -19.78 -3.34
C VAL A 240 -16.43 -19.89 -2.22
N GLY A 241 -15.15 -19.96 -2.59
CA GLY A 241 -14.01 -19.87 -1.66
C GLY A 241 -13.51 -21.20 -1.09
N THR A 242 -14.22 -22.31 -1.29
CA THR A 242 -13.73 -23.67 -0.96
C THR A 242 -14.26 -24.70 -1.95
N LEU A 243 -13.57 -25.84 -2.07
CA LEU A 243 -14.09 -27.01 -2.78
C LEU A 243 -14.95 -27.87 -1.85
N ALA A 244 -16.27 -27.70 -1.92
CA ALA A 244 -17.23 -28.43 -1.11
C ALA A 244 -18.52 -28.73 -1.89
N LYS A 245 -19.23 -29.80 -1.52
CA LYS A 245 -20.50 -30.19 -2.12
C LYS A 245 -21.49 -29.02 -2.06
N GLY A 246 -22.13 -28.70 -3.19
CA GLY A 246 -23.16 -27.66 -3.31
C GLY A 246 -22.63 -26.25 -3.59
N LYS A 247 -21.31 -26.02 -3.51
CA LYS A 247 -20.70 -24.74 -3.90
C LYS A 247 -20.57 -24.63 -5.42
N MET A 248 -20.47 -23.40 -5.90
CA MET A 248 -20.22 -23.09 -7.30
C MET A 248 -18.89 -23.70 -7.74
N ALA A 249 -18.87 -24.31 -8.93
CA ALA A 249 -17.71 -25.00 -9.48
C ALA A 249 -16.67 -23.99 -10.01
N ASN A 250 -15.98 -23.33 -9.07
CA ASN A 250 -14.91 -22.37 -9.31
C ASN A 250 -13.57 -22.94 -8.84
N PHE A 251 -12.69 -23.33 -9.77
CA PHE A 251 -11.39 -23.95 -9.46
C PHE A 251 -10.41 -23.86 -10.62
N ILE A 252 -9.13 -24.13 -10.34
CA ILE A 252 -8.08 -24.17 -11.37
C ILE A 252 -7.48 -25.56 -11.49
N ILE A 253 -7.01 -25.89 -12.69
CA ILE A 253 -6.20 -27.08 -12.96
C ILE A 253 -4.78 -26.64 -13.27
N THR A 254 -3.80 -27.19 -12.56
CA THR A 254 -2.40 -26.78 -12.64
C THR A 254 -1.44 -27.95 -12.84
N SER A 255 -0.23 -27.68 -13.34
CA SER A 255 0.81 -28.71 -13.54
C SER A 255 1.45 -29.19 -12.22
N GLY A 256 1.34 -28.39 -11.16
CA GLY A 256 1.76 -28.75 -9.81
C GLY A 256 1.20 -27.78 -8.77
N SER A 257 1.88 -27.65 -7.63
CA SER A 257 1.52 -26.62 -6.65
C SER A 257 1.54 -25.23 -7.30
N VAL A 258 0.50 -24.44 -7.04
CA VAL A 258 0.35 -23.06 -7.56
C VAL A 258 1.53 -22.15 -7.20
N PHE A 259 2.24 -22.48 -6.13
CA PHE A 259 3.38 -21.72 -5.62
C PHE A 259 4.71 -22.09 -6.27
N LYS A 260 4.77 -23.15 -7.08
CA LYS A 260 6.00 -23.46 -7.83
C LYS A 260 6.23 -22.44 -8.95
N LYS A 261 7.50 -22.03 -9.14
CA LYS A 261 7.89 -21.04 -10.16
C LYS A 261 7.58 -21.51 -11.59
N ASP A 262 7.77 -22.80 -11.84
CA ASP A 262 7.50 -23.49 -13.11
C ASP A 262 6.05 -24.00 -13.23
N ASN A 263 5.19 -23.68 -12.26
CA ASN A 263 3.78 -24.04 -12.33
C ASN A 263 3.10 -23.39 -13.53
N VAL A 264 2.23 -24.19 -14.16
CA VAL A 264 1.37 -23.77 -15.25
C VAL A 264 -0.07 -23.89 -14.77
N ILE A 265 -0.86 -22.84 -14.98
CA ILE A 265 -2.32 -22.92 -14.90
C ILE A 265 -2.81 -23.35 -16.27
N TYR A 266 -3.38 -24.55 -16.36
CA TYR A 266 -3.93 -25.07 -17.61
C TYR A 266 -5.34 -24.54 -17.83
N GLU A 267 -6.16 -24.60 -16.79
CA GLU A 267 -7.58 -24.30 -16.90
C GLU A 267 -8.03 -23.51 -15.68
N ASN A 268 -8.98 -22.62 -15.92
CA ASN A 268 -9.76 -21.98 -14.89
C ASN A 268 -11.22 -22.34 -15.14
N TRP A 269 -11.86 -22.94 -14.17
CA TRP A 269 -13.27 -23.29 -14.22
C TRP A 269 -14.05 -22.24 -13.46
N VAL A 270 -15.03 -21.66 -14.13
CA VAL A 270 -15.93 -20.65 -13.54
C VAL A 270 -17.35 -21.12 -13.78
N GLU A 271 -18.12 -21.29 -12.71
CA GLU A 271 -19.49 -21.80 -12.75
C GLU A 271 -19.61 -23.15 -13.47
N GLY A 272 -18.58 -23.99 -13.35
CA GLY A 272 -18.53 -25.30 -14.02
C GLY A 272 -18.22 -25.23 -15.52
N ARG A 273 -17.86 -24.06 -16.04
CA ARG A 273 -17.42 -23.88 -17.43
C ARG A 273 -15.92 -23.77 -17.53
N GLN A 274 -15.36 -24.50 -18.48
CA GLN A 274 -13.93 -24.57 -18.71
C GLN A 274 -13.44 -23.32 -19.46
N TYR A 275 -12.48 -22.62 -18.87
CA TYR A 275 -11.67 -21.61 -19.54
C TYR A 275 -10.24 -22.13 -19.69
N VAL A 276 -9.84 -22.44 -20.92
CA VAL A 276 -8.49 -22.92 -21.22
C VAL A 276 -7.51 -21.75 -21.17
N VAL A 277 -6.68 -21.74 -20.13
CA VAL A 277 -5.59 -20.77 -19.95
C VAL A 277 -4.38 -21.19 -20.79
N SER A 278 -4.02 -22.46 -20.70
CA SER A 278 -2.91 -23.08 -21.43
C SER A 278 -3.24 -24.52 -21.80
N LYS A 279 -2.79 -24.98 -22.97
CA LYS A 279 -3.04 -26.37 -23.40
C LYS A 279 -2.37 -27.36 -22.43
N LEU A 280 -3.13 -28.35 -21.93
CA LEU A 280 -2.64 -29.46 -21.09
C LEU A 280 -1.57 -30.30 -21.80
N ASN A 281 -1.79 -30.56 -23.10
CA ASN A 281 -0.96 -31.43 -23.90
C ASN A 281 -0.25 -30.60 -24.99
N VAL A 282 0.94 -30.10 -24.67
CA VAL A 282 1.82 -29.45 -25.64
C VAL A 282 2.96 -30.43 -25.94
N ALA A 283 3.06 -30.89 -27.18
CA ALA A 283 4.15 -31.78 -27.60
C ALA A 283 5.52 -31.14 -27.29
N ASP A 284 6.42 -31.84 -26.60
CA ASP A 284 7.75 -31.32 -26.32
C ASP A 284 8.56 -31.25 -27.62
N LEU A 285 8.96 -30.04 -28.03
CA LEU A 285 9.81 -29.83 -29.21
C LEU A 285 11.30 -29.84 -28.87
N SER A 286 11.69 -30.16 -27.63
CA SER A 286 13.10 -30.30 -27.29
C SER A 286 13.72 -31.51 -28.01
N GLY A 287 14.91 -31.32 -28.58
CA GLY A 287 15.58 -32.37 -29.33
C GLY A 287 16.51 -31.87 -30.43
N THR A 288 17.08 -32.82 -31.14
CA THR A 288 17.90 -32.57 -32.31
C THR A 288 17.07 -32.80 -33.57
N TYR A 289 17.18 -31.88 -34.51
CA TYR A 289 16.47 -31.87 -35.77
C TYR A 289 17.47 -31.80 -36.91
N ASN A 290 17.20 -32.53 -37.99
CA ASN A 290 17.82 -32.29 -39.27
C ASN A 290 16.96 -31.31 -40.05
N LEU A 291 17.51 -30.14 -40.36
CA LEU A 291 16.85 -29.11 -41.15
C LEU A 291 17.23 -29.29 -42.61
N THR A 292 16.23 -29.41 -43.47
CA THR A 292 16.37 -29.45 -44.93
C THR A 292 15.59 -28.31 -45.55
N GLY A 293 16.15 -27.70 -46.59
CA GLY A 293 15.53 -26.63 -47.35
C GLY A 293 16.48 -26.13 -48.42
N ASP A 294 15.94 -25.53 -49.47
CA ASP A 294 16.76 -24.97 -50.55
C ASP A 294 17.66 -23.86 -49.98
N GLY A 295 18.97 -23.96 -50.21
CA GLY A 295 19.98 -23.06 -49.63
C GLY A 295 20.44 -23.41 -48.20
N LEU A 296 19.94 -24.49 -47.58
CA LEU A 296 20.27 -24.90 -46.21
C LEU A 296 20.85 -26.33 -46.11
N PRO A 297 21.88 -26.72 -46.88
CA PRO A 297 22.41 -28.08 -46.82
C PRO A 297 23.20 -28.34 -45.52
N GLY A 298 22.98 -29.53 -44.93
CA GLY A 298 23.77 -30.02 -43.80
C GLY A 298 23.56 -29.28 -42.47
N VAL A 299 22.41 -28.64 -42.28
CA VAL A 299 22.09 -27.89 -41.06
C VAL A 299 21.38 -28.80 -40.05
N SER A 300 21.90 -28.86 -38.83
CA SER A 300 21.27 -29.50 -37.68
C SER A 300 20.92 -28.45 -36.62
N MET A 301 19.73 -28.59 -36.04
CA MET A 301 19.22 -27.73 -34.98
C MET A 301 19.08 -28.52 -33.69
N ARG A 302 19.69 -28.06 -32.61
CA ARG A 302 19.44 -28.57 -31.26
C ARG A 302 18.59 -27.55 -30.52
N VAL A 303 17.34 -27.92 -30.28
CA VAL A 303 16.36 -27.15 -29.51
C VAL A 303 16.39 -27.67 -28.07
N SER A 304 16.71 -26.79 -27.12
CA SER A 304 16.75 -27.13 -25.69
C SER A 304 15.95 -26.12 -24.86
N GLY A 305 15.15 -26.61 -23.92
CA GLY A 305 14.32 -25.79 -23.04
C GLY A 305 13.14 -26.60 -22.51
N THR A 306 12.53 -26.14 -21.42
CA THR A 306 11.27 -26.71 -20.91
C THR A 306 10.09 -26.00 -21.59
N PRO A 307 9.05 -26.73 -22.04
CA PRO A 307 7.79 -26.12 -22.41
C PRO A 307 7.22 -25.38 -21.20
N THR A 308 7.31 -24.05 -21.17
CA THR A 308 6.61 -23.25 -20.17
C THR A 308 5.28 -22.84 -20.79
N ALA A 309 4.19 -23.44 -20.32
CA ALA A 309 2.87 -23.14 -20.86
C ALA A 309 2.33 -21.76 -20.43
N SER A 310 3.06 -20.99 -19.61
CA SER A 310 2.62 -19.69 -19.07
C SER A 310 3.32 -18.44 -19.68
N GLY A 311 4.33 -18.62 -20.54
CA GLY A 311 5.06 -17.53 -21.21
C GLY A 311 5.55 -17.94 -22.60
N THR A 312 6.11 -17.01 -23.39
CA THR A 312 6.79 -17.37 -24.64
C THR A 312 7.80 -18.47 -24.31
N PRO A 313 7.65 -19.69 -24.84
CA PRO A 313 8.49 -20.79 -24.42
C PRO A 313 9.93 -20.45 -24.79
N THR A 314 10.79 -20.37 -23.77
CA THR A 314 12.20 -20.06 -23.95
C THR A 314 12.91 -21.32 -24.42
N TYR A 315 12.83 -21.57 -25.72
CA TYR A 315 13.71 -22.53 -26.37
C TYR A 315 15.02 -21.84 -26.70
N THR A 316 16.11 -22.43 -26.24
CA THR A 316 17.45 -22.14 -26.75
C THR A 316 17.66 -22.95 -28.01
N LEU A 317 18.08 -22.30 -29.09
CA LEU A 317 18.40 -22.95 -30.34
C LEU A 317 19.90 -22.88 -30.58
N ASN A 318 20.53 -24.05 -30.68
CA ASN A 318 21.90 -24.17 -31.16
C ASN A 318 21.86 -24.75 -32.56
N VAL A 319 22.37 -24.01 -33.54
CA VAL A 319 22.42 -24.45 -34.94
C VAL A 319 23.85 -24.80 -35.29
N SER A 320 24.03 -25.95 -35.91
CA SER A 320 25.33 -26.41 -36.42
C SER A 320 25.21 -26.83 -37.87
N ARG A 321 26.16 -26.40 -38.71
CA ARG A 321 26.31 -26.89 -40.07
C ARG A 321 27.51 -27.81 -40.16
N THR A 322 27.34 -28.99 -40.75
CA THR A 322 28.40 -29.98 -40.98
C THR A 322 28.81 -29.99 -42.45
N GLY A 323 30.10 -29.88 -42.75
CA GLY A 323 30.67 -29.79 -44.11
C GLY A 323 32.03 -29.06 -44.11
N ALA A 324 32.54 -28.70 -45.28
CA ALA A 324 33.82 -27.99 -45.45
C ALA A 324 33.90 -26.64 -44.70
N ASP A 325 32.78 -25.93 -44.59
CA ASP A 325 32.63 -24.67 -43.85
C ASP A 325 31.78 -24.88 -42.59
N SER A 326 32.25 -25.73 -41.66
CA SER A 326 31.50 -26.02 -40.43
C SER A 326 31.31 -24.77 -39.58
N SER A 327 30.08 -24.50 -39.13
CA SER A 327 29.79 -23.38 -38.25
C SER A 327 28.85 -23.77 -37.11
N ARG A 328 28.96 -23.04 -35.99
CA ARG A 328 28.05 -23.16 -34.85
C ARG A 328 27.57 -21.77 -34.46
N THR A 329 26.28 -21.64 -34.26
CA THR A 329 25.64 -20.38 -33.90
C THR A 329 24.50 -20.63 -32.93
N GLN A 330 24.17 -19.59 -32.17
CA GLN A 330 22.98 -19.57 -31.34
C GLN A 330 21.89 -18.80 -32.08
N GLY A 331 20.67 -19.32 -32.04
CA GLY A 331 19.50 -18.67 -32.62
C GLY A 331 18.35 -18.57 -31.63
N ASN A 332 17.25 -18.01 -32.12
CA ASN A 332 15.99 -17.91 -31.41
C ASN A 332 15.00 -18.94 -31.97
N PHE A 333 14.32 -19.65 -31.09
CA PHE A 333 13.20 -20.52 -31.44
C PHE A 333 12.01 -20.10 -30.60
N VAL A 334 10.98 -19.58 -31.25
CA VAL A 334 9.77 -19.06 -30.62
C VAL A 334 8.61 -19.93 -31.06
N ARG A 335 7.78 -20.40 -30.12
CA ARG A 335 6.58 -21.19 -30.41
C ARG A 335 5.33 -20.48 -29.90
N THR A 336 4.30 -20.44 -30.74
CA THR A 336 2.96 -19.97 -30.40
C THR A 336 1.93 -21.00 -30.86
N GLY A 337 1.39 -21.79 -29.92
CA GLY A 337 0.50 -22.90 -30.27
C GLY A 337 1.24 -23.95 -31.10
N ASP A 338 0.77 -24.22 -32.32
CA ASP A 338 1.42 -25.16 -33.25
C ASP A 338 2.31 -24.45 -34.29
N GLN A 339 2.45 -23.12 -34.19
CA GLN A 339 3.37 -22.33 -35.03
C GLN A 339 4.74 -22.17 -34.37
N VAL A 340 5.78 -22.11 -35.21
CA VAL A 340 7.17 -21.91 -34.81
C VAL A 340 7.80 -20.82 -35.67
N ASN A 341 8.56 -19.93 -35.04
CA ASN A 341 9.39 -18.93 -35.70
C ASN A 341 10.84 -19.15 -35.25
N ILE A 342 11.73 -19.31 -36.22
CA ILE A 342 13.13 -19.68 -36.00
C ILE A 342 14.02 -18.62 -36.67
N TYR A 343 14.97 -18.09 -35.92
CA TYR A 343 15.89 -17.05 -36.39
C TYR A 343 17.33 -17.42 -36.03
N PHE A 344 18.24 -17.45 -37.01
CA PHE A 344 19.66 -17.73 -36.77
C PHE A 344 20.54 -17.19 -37.89
N ASP A 345 21.85 -17.07 -37.63
CA ASP A 345 22.85 -16.63 -38.61
C ASP A 345 24.02 -17.62 -38.62
N LEU A 346 24.25 -18.27 -39.79
CA LEU A 346 25.31 -19.26 -39.98
C LEU A 346 26.71 -18.66 -40.18
N LYS A 347 26.81 -17.32 -40.16
CA LYS A 347 27.99 -16.45 -40.30
C LYS A 347 28.69 -16.47 -41.66
N ASN A 348 28.72 -17.62 -42.33
CA ASN A 348 29.51 -17.82 -43.54
C ASN A 348 28.66 -18.21 -44.75
N ASN A 349 27.94 -19.34 -44.68
CA ASN A 349 27.28 -19.91 -45.86
C ASN A 349 25.86 -20.44 -45.56
N PRO A 350 24.81 -19.66 -45.88
CA PRO A 350 24.87 -18.24 -46.27
C PRO A 350 25.21 -17.33 -45.07
N ALA A 351 25.93 -16.24 -45.32
CA ALA A 351 26.24 -15.24 -44.31
C ALA A 351 25.04 -14.30 -44.12
N GLY A 352 24.62 -14.08 -42.87
CA GLY A 352 23.51 -13.19 -42.53
C GLY A 352 22.29 -13.92 -41.98
N ASN A 353 21.28 -13.14 -41.63
CA ASN A 353 20.12 -13.62 -40.89
C ASN A 353 19.18 -14.49 -41.75
N ILE A 354 18.93 -15.71 -41.29
CA ILE A 354 17.90 -16.61 -41.83
C ILE A 354 16.66 -16.52 -40.94
N ARG A 355 15.49 -16.40 -41.55
CA ARG A 355 14.19 -16.36 -40.85
C ARG A 355 13.30 -17.46 -41.36
N LEU A 356 12.87 -18.37 -40.49
CA LEU A 356 11.97 -19.47 -40.83
C LEU A 356 10.67 -19.34 -40.03
N SER A 357 9.54 -19.44 -40.72
CA SER A 357 8.20 -19.50 -40.11
C SER A 357 7.56 -20.82 -40.50
N GLY A 358 7.01 -21.55 -39.54
CA GLY A 358 6.45 -22.87 -39.82
C GLY A 358 5.46 -23.33 -38.77
N TYR A 359 5.06 -24.59 -38.90
CA TYR A 359 4.10 -25.25 -38.04
C TYR A 359 4.51 -26.70 -37.75
N LEU A 360 3.98 -27.23 -36.66
CA LEU A 360 4.09 -28.63 -36.26
C LEU A 360 3.20 -29.50 -37.17
N ALA A 361 3.83 -30.29 -38.05
CA ALA A 361 3.16 -31.13 -39.04
C ALA A 361 2.92 -32.58 -38.56
N SER A 362 3.76 -33.09 -37.66
CA SER A 362 3.60 -34.42 -37.02
C SER A 362 4.32 -34.43 -35.67
N THR A 363 3.88 -35.27 -34.73
CA THR A 363 4.49 -35.47 -33.40
C THR A 363 5.26 -36.80 -33.27
N SER A 364 5.17 -37.70 -34.25
CA SER A 364 5.85 -39.00 -34.21
C SER A 364 6.29 -39.44 -35.62
N PRO A 365 7.54 -39.16 -36.04
CA PRO A 365 8.51 -38.29 -35.37
C PRO A 365 8.11 -36.81 -35.48
N ILE A 366 8.60 -35.98 -34.55
CA ILE A 366 8.31 -34.54 -34.58
C ILE A 366 8.82 -33.95 -35.90
N THR A 367 7.90 -33.40 -36.68
CA THR A 367 8.17 -32.82 -37.99
C THR A 367 7.64 -31.40 -38.03
N LEU A 368 8.53 -30.44 -38.29
CA LEU A 368 8.20 -29.03 -38.51
C LEU A 368 8.30 -28.72 -40.00
N ARG A 369 7.39 -27.93 -40.53
CA ARG A 369 7.39 -27.50 -41.94
C ARG A 369 7.04 -26.04 -42.07
N GLY A 370 7.56 -25.39 -43.09
CA GLY A 370 7.19 -24.00 -43.34
C GLY A 370 7.96 -23.35 -44.47
N GLU A 371 7.91 -22.04 -44.46
CA GLU A 371 8.58 -21.16 -45.41
C GLU A 371 9.56 -20.26 -44.66
N GLY A 372 10.56 -19.75 -45.36
CA GLY A 372 11.58 -18.91 -44.79
C GLY A 372 12.19 -17.99 -45.82
N VAL A 373 13.01 -17.08 -45.33
CA VAL A 373 13.74 -16.10 -46.15
C VAL A 373 15.23 -16.24 -45.82
N LEU A 374 16.03 -16.43 -46.87
CA LEU A 374 17.49 -16.48 -46.81
C LEU A 374 18.07 -15.05 -46.75
N PRO A 375 19.36 -14.87 -46.43
CA PRO A 375 19.96 -13.54 -46.27
C PRO A 375 19.90 -12.65 -47.52
N ASP A 376 19.81 -13.24 -48.70
CA ASP A 376 19.68 -12.56 -50.00
C ASP A 376 18.23 -12.17 -50.35
N GLY A 377 17.26 -12.45 -49.46
CA GLY A 377 15.84 -12.22 -49.67
C GLY A 377 15.11 -13.35 -50.41
N THR A 378 15.81 -14.41 -50.83
CA THR A 378 15.22 -15.55 -51.52
C THR A 378 14.32 -16.34 -50.57
N ALA A 379 13.09 -16.63 -51.00
CA ALA A 379 12.17 -17.49 -50.27
C ALA A 379 12.60 -18.96 -50.36
N THR A 380 12.51 -19.70 -49.26
CA THR A 380 12.85 -21.13 -49.19
C THR A 380 11.75 -21.91 -48.46
N LYS A 381 11.49 -23.14 -48.92
CA LYS A 381 10.65 -24.10 -48.19
C LYS A 381 11.55 -25.00 -47.37
N TRP A 382 11.16 -25.25 -46.12
CA TRP A 382 11.98 -26.02 -45.21
C TRP A 382 11.18 -27.08 -44.45
N THR A 383 11.88 -28.14 -44.07
CA THR A 383 11.37 -29.20 -43.20
C THR A 383 12.42 -29.50 -42.13
N ALA A 384 12.03 -29.63 -40.88
CA ALA A 384 12.89 -30.09 -39.81
C ALA A 384 12.31 -31.36 -39.17
N ILE A 385 13.04 -32.47 -39.25
CA ILE A 385 12.62 -33.77 -38.69
C ILE A 385 13.47 -34.07 -37.47
N SER A 386 12.83 -34.39 -36.35
CA SER A 386 13.52 -34.79 -35.12
C SER A 386 14.25 -36.12 -35.32
N THR A 387 15.54 -36.12 -34.97
CA THR A 387 16.43 -37.29 -35.05
C THR A 387 16.79 -37.85 -33.68
N ALA A 388 16.62 -37.06 -32.62
CA ALA A 388 16.74 -37.50 -31.24
C ALA A 388 15.87 -36.60 -30.34
N ALA A 389 15.14 -37.21 -29.40
CA ALA A 389 14.44 -36.47 -28.37
C ALA A 389 15.45 -35.74 -27.48
N GLY A 390 15.08 -34.53 -27.03
CA GLY A 390 15.88 -33.79 -26.07
C GLY A 390 15.78 -34.43 -24.70
N ASN A 391 16.90 -34.55 -23.98
CA ASN A 391 16.82 -34.70 -22.54
C ASN A 391 16.44 -33.32 -21.98
N LEU A 392 15.26 -33.22 -21.36
CA LEU A 392 14.90 -32.08 -20.53
C LEU A 392 16.01 -31.91 -19.48
N GLN A 393 16.94 -30.99 -19.71
CA GLN A 393 17.89 -30.63 -18.68
C GLN A 393 17.08 -30.05 -17.52
N PRO A 394 17.26 -30.54 -16.28
CA PRO A 394 16.59 -29.95 -15.14
C PRO A 394 16.95 -28.47 -15.11
N ALA A 395 15.93 -27.62 -14.96
CA ALA A 395 16.12 -26.18 -14.86
C ALA A 395 17.21 -25.92 -13.81
N ARG A 396 18.19 -25.07 -14.15
CA ARG A 396 19.25 -24.69 -13.21
C ARG A 396 18.58 -24.21 -11.91
N PRO A 397 19.01 -24.69 -10.73
CA PRO A 397 18.41 -24.27 -9.47
C PRO A 397 18.40 -22.74 -9.43
N THR A 398 17.22 -22.19 -9.17
CA THR A 398 17.04 -20.74 -9.11
C THR A 398 17.85 -20.24 -7.92
N PRO A 399 18.57 -19.10 -8.04
CA PRO A 399 19.21 -18.48 -6.88
C PRO A 399 18.18 -18.33 -5.76
N LYS A 400 18.53 -18.73 -4.53
CA LYS A 400 17.66 -18.53 -3.38
C LYS A 400 17.51 -17.02 -3.14
N THR A 401 16.28 -16.57 -2.97
CA THR A 401 15.96 -15.20 -2.54
C THR A 401 16.70 -14.90 -1.24
N ASN A 402 17.42 -13.77 -1.17
CA ASN A 402 18.03 -13.34 0.08
C ASN A 402 16.94 -12.78 0.99
N THR A 403 16.57 -13.55 2.02
CA THR A 403 15.49 -13.23 2.95
C THR A 403 16.01 -12.55 4.22
N ASN A 404 17.30 -12.23 4.29
CA ASN A 404 17.87 -11.52 5.43
C ASN A 404 17.54 -10.02 5.31
N VAL A 405 16.66 -9.55 6.19
CA VAL A 405 16.20 -8.16 6.24
C VAL A 405 16.56 -7.52 7.57
N GLY A 406 16.79 -6.21 7.56
CA GLY A 406 16.98 -5.42 8.78
C GLY A 406 15.73 -5.35 9.67
N PRO A 407 15.85 -4.78 10.89
CA PRO A 407 14.71 -4.62 11.78
C PRO A 407 13.75 -3.53 11.28
N VAL A 408 12.48 -3.63 11.69
CA VAL A 408 11.52 -2.52 11.65
C VAL A 408 11.96 -1.45 12.66
N LEU A 409 11.84 -0.18 12.28
CA LEU A 409 12.29 0.97 13.08
C LEU A 409 11.11 1.82 13.58
N TYR A 410 11.34 2.52 14.69
CA TYR A 410 10.39 3.39 15.36
C TYR A 410 11.07 4.75 15.67
N PRO A 411 10.68 5.84 15.00
CA PRO A 411 9.78 5.90 13.84
C PRO A 411 10.34 5.13 12.62
N PHE A 412 9.51 4.85 11.62
CA PHE A 412 9.91 4.13 10.41
C PHE A 412 10.59 5.07 9.39
N MET A 413 11.64 5.76 9.83
CA MET A 413 12.37 6.73 9.00
C MET A 413 13.81 6.91 9.49
N ALA A 414 14.54 7.87 8.91
CA ALA A 414 15.81 8.32 9.46
C ALA A 414 15.64 8.68 10.95
N PHE A 415 16.67 8.38 11.76
CA PHE A 415 16.64 8.47 13.23
C PHE A 415 15.79 7.39 13.94
N GLY A 416 15.14 6.47 13.22
CA GLY A 416 14.41 5.34 13.82
C GLY A 416 15.27 4.41 14.68
N ASN A 417 14.72 3.92 15.79
CA ASN A 417 15.35 2.89 16.64
C ASN A 417 14.62 1.54 16.46
N ALA A 418 15.36 0.43 16.53
CA ALA A 418 14.75 -0.92 16.48
C ALA A 418 13.84 -1.22 17.68
N GLN A 419 14.00 -0.48 18.77
CA GLN A 419 13.15 -0.52 19.95
C GLN A 419 12.86 0.91 20.42
N ILE A 420 11.66 1.15 20.93
CA ILE A 420 11.29 2.44 21.52
C ILE A 420 12.19 2.69 22.75
N PRO A 421 12.91 3.84 22.81
CA PRO A 421 13.74 4.18 23.95
C PRO A 421 12.97 4.22 25.27
N LYS A 422 13.57 3.70 26.34
CA LYS A 422 13.00 3.70 27.70
C LYS A 422 13.75 4.70 28.58
N ALA A 423 13.04 5.29 29.55
CA ALA A 423 13.66 6.20 30.52
C ALA A 423 14.67 5.45 31.40
N GLU A 424 15.86 6.03 31.57
CA GLU A 424 16.92 5.55 32.47
C GLU A 424 17.04 6.46 33.69
N THR A 425 17.56 5.92 34.81
CA THR A 425 18.02 6.74 35.92
C THR A 425 19.41 7.27 35.59
N VAL A 426 19.54 8.60 35.47
CA VAL A 426 20.79 9.25 35.02
C VAL A 426 21.15 10.37 35.97
N LEU A 427 22.41 10.43 36.39
CA LEU A 427 22.96 11.49 37.23
C LEU A 427 24.02 12.28 36.45
N PHE A 428 23.67 13.50 36.07
CA PHE A 428 24.61 14.44 35.48
C PHE A 428 25.38 15.15 36.60
N LYS A 429 26.71 15.18 36.50
CA LYS A 429 27.61 15.78 37.50
C LYS A 429 28.24 17.06 36.99
N ASN A 430 28.42 18.05 37.86
CA ASN A 430 29.24 19.25 37.60
C ASN A 430 28.79 20.15 36.42
N ALA A 431 27.50 20.16 36.08
CA ALA A 431 26.95 21.03 35.05
C ALA A 431 26.81 22.49 35.50
N THR A 432 26.66 23.40 34.53
CA THR A 432 26.00 24.70 34.76
C THR A 432 24.51 24.55 34.49
N VAL A 433 23.67 24.64 35.52
CA VAL A 433 22.23 24.37 35.44
C VAL A 433 21.44 25.66 35.45
N TRP A 434 20.67 25.90 34.39
CA TRP A 434 19.73 27.00 34.26
C TRP A 434 18.37 26.54 34.79
N THR A 435 18.05 26.89 36.04
CA THR A 435 16.84 26.38 36.70
C THR A 435 15.57 27.05 36.17
N ASN A 436 15.67 28.29 35.69
CA ASN A 436 14.52 29.18 35.42
C ASN A 436 13.59 29.36 36.63
N GLU A 437 14.13 29.15 37.83
CA GLU A 437 13.48 29.31 39.13
C GLU A 437 14.24 30.37 39.96
N LYS A 438 13.80 30.60 41.21
CA LYS A 438 14.42 31.57 42.12
C LYS A 438 15.92 31.34 42.36
N GLU A 439 16.38 30.09 42.24
CA GLU A 439 17.78 29.69 42.41
C GLU A 439 18.70 30.18 41.27
N GLY A 440 18.13 30.60 40.13
CA GLY A 440 18.88 31.14 39.00
C GLY A 440 19.81 30.11 38.35
N ILE A 441 21.05 30.51 38.07
CA ILE A 441 22.06 29.68 37.39
C ILE A 441 22.98 29.04 38.42
N LEU A 442 22.92 27.72 38.54
CA LEU A 442 23.75 26.95 39.47
C LEU A 442 25.02 26.47 38.77
N LYS A 443 26.19 26.84 39.30
CA LYS A 443 27.50 26.35 38.81
C LYS A 443 27.95 25.10 39.57
N ASN A 444 28.57 24.16 38.85
CA ASN A 444 29.06 22.89 39.39
C ASN A 444 27.93 22.13 40.12
N ALA A 445 26.77 22.05 39.48
CA ALA A 445 25.58 21.42 40.02
C ALA A 445 25.32 20.07 39.33
N ASP A 446 24.63 19.20 40.05
CA ASP A 446 24.24 17.88 39.64
C ASP A 446 22.74 17.88 39.33
N VAL A 447 22.33 17.08 38.33
CA VAL A 447 20.93 16.84 37.98
C VAL A 447 20.67 15.33 37.97
N LEU A 448 19.77 14.87 38.84
CA LEU A 448 19.34 13.49 38.90
C LEU A 448 17.98 13.33 38.20
N ILE A 449 17.94 12.45 37.21
CA ILE A 449 16.73 12.01 36.51
C ILE A 449 16.37 10.60 36.97
N GLU A 450 15.10 10.37 37.30
CA GLU A 450 14.55 9.05 37.64
C GLU A 450 13.11 8.96 37.11
N ASN A 451 12.73 7.81 36.53
CA ASN A 451 11.38 7.57 35.99
C ASN A 451 10.89 8.67 35.01
N GLY A 452 11.82 9.21 34.19
CA GLY A 452 11.53 10.26 33.22
C GLY A 452 11.24 11.65 33.84
N LYS A 453 11.53 11.83 35.13
CA LYS A 453 11.35 13.11 35.85
C LYS A 453 12.66 13.58 36.47
N ILE A 454 12.81 14.89 36.63
CA ILE A 454 13.87 15.46 37.44
C ILE A 454 13.56 15.13 38.90
N LYS A 455 14.40 14.31 39.53
CA LYS A 455 14.28 13.91 40.94
C LYS A 455 14.94 14.90 41.88
N ALA A 456 16.10 15.45 41.49
CA ALA A 456 16.82 16.44 42.28
C ALA A 456 17.75 17.29 41.40
N VAL A 457 17.93 18.55 41.79
CA VAL A 457 18.95 19.47 41.29
C VAL A 457 19.69 20.03 42.50
N GLY A 458 21.02 19.98 42.52
CA GLY A 458 21.77 20.39 43.69
C GLY A 458 23.28 20.17 43.56
N LYS A 459 23.99 19.97 44.67
CA LYS A 459 25.41 19.60 44.68
C LYS A 459 25.59 18.26 45.37
N ASN A 460 26.63 17.52 45.01
CA ASN A 460 27.02 16.28 45.65
C ASN A 460 25.88 15.24 45.70
N LEU A 461 25.03 15.21 44.66
CA LEU A 461 23.94 14.24 44.58
C LEU A 461 24.51 12.82 44.41
N SER A 462 23.82 11.82 44.94
CA SER A 462 24.17 10.41 44.71
C SER A 462 22.91 9.61 44.48
N ALA A 463 23.00 8.60 43.62
CA ALA A 463 21.89 7.71 43.30
C ALA A 463 22.42 6.32 42.96
N ALA A 464 21.98 5.31 43.71
CA ALA A 464 22.37 3.93 43.49
C ALA A 464 21.82 3.45 42.14
N GLY A 465 22.66 2.77 41.35
CA GLY A 465 22.29 2.26 40.03
C GLY A 465 22.06 3.31 38.95
N ALA A 466 22.28 4.60 39.24
CA ALA A 466 22.19 5.65 38.23
C ALA A 466 23.40 5.61 37.29
N LYS A 467 23.14 5.82 35.99
CA LYS A 467 24.19 6.10 35.02
C LYS A 467 24.77 7.48 35.29
N VAL A 468 26.03 7.53 35.74
CA VAL A 468 26.70 8.79 36.06
C VAL A 468 27.37 9.35 34.81
N LEU A 469 27.06 10.61 34.47
CA LEU A 469 27.62 11.33 33.33
C LEU A 469 28.32 12.60 33.82
N ASP A 470 29.57 12.79 33.44
CA ASP A 470 30.29 14.04 33.69
C ASP A 470 29.83 15.13 32.72
N ALA A 471 29.25 16.19 33.27
CA ALA A 471 28.76 17.36 32.56
C ALA A 471 29.63 18.61 32.83
N THR A 472 30.89 18.42 33.28
CA THR A 472 31.87 19.49 33.41
C THR A 472 31.99 20.28 32.10
N GLY A 473 31.87 21.61 32.19
CA GLY A 473 31.90 22.51 31.03
C GLY A 473 30.63 22.48 30.17
N LYS A 474 29.59 21.73 30.55
CA LYS A 474 28.30 21.66 29.84
C LYS A 474 27.23 22.46 30.57
N HIS A 475 26.21 22.86 29.80
CA HIS A 475 25.03 23.54 30.32
C HIS A 475 23.81 22.62 30.23
N ILE A 476 22.97 22.65 31.28
CA ILE A 476 21.66 21.99 31.30
C ILE A 476 20.60 23.06 31.50
N SER A 477 19.63 23.13 30.60
CA SER A 477 18.47 24.02 30.70
C SER A 477 17.18 23.21 30.63
N ALA A 478 16.05 23.88 30.93
CA ALA A 478 14.75 23.34 30.56
C ALA A 478 14.66 23.09 29.04
N GLY A 479 13.90 22.07 28.64
CA GLY A 479 13.59 21.82 27.24
C GLY A 479 12.73 22.94 26.66
N ILE A 480 12.94 23.27 25.39
CA ILE A 480 12.21 24.34 24.70
C ILE A 480 10.76 23.91 24.47
N VAL A 481 9.84 24.86 24.64
CA VAL A 481 8.40 24.73 24.35
C VAL A 481 8.09 25.62 23.15
N ASP A 482 7.67 25.02 22.03
CA ASP A 482 7.21 25.74 20.85
C ASP A 482 5.68 25.91 20.89
N GLU A 483 5.23 27.12 21.22
CA GLU A 483 3.80 27.42 21.38
C GLU A 483 3.09 27.69 20.03
N HIS A 484 3.82 27.74 18.91
CA HIS A 484 3.20 27.94 17.60
C HIS A 484 3.84 27.08 16.52
N SER A 485 3.42 25.82 16.45
CA SER A 485 3.96 24.86 15.50
C SER A 485 2.92 24.32 14.52
N HIS A 486 3.41 23.90 13.35
CA HIS A 486 2.65 23.23 12.30
C HIS A 486 3.23 21.86 11.92
N ILE A 487 4.25 21.40 12.63
CA ILE A 487 4.88 20.10 12.43
C ILE A 487 4.00 18.97 12.94
N GLY A 488 4.29 17.73 12.55
CA GLY A 488 3.69 16.55 13.13
C GLY A 488 2.19 16.44 12.84
N ALA A 489 1.70 17.05 11.77
CA ALA A 489 0.34 16.93 11.25
C ALA A 489 0.37 16.63 9.75
N THR A 490 -0.54 15.77 9.27
CA THR A 490 -0.58 15.34 7.86
C THR A 490 -1.91 15.64 7.18
N GLY A 491 -1.91 15.69 5.84
CA GLY A 491 -3.12 15.92 5.05
C GLY A 491 -3.67 17.34 5.14
N GLY A 492 -2.81 18.33 5.43
CA GLY A 492 -3.15 19.75 5.52
C GLY A 492 -3.29 20.27 6.96
N ILE A 493 -2.79 21.47 7.22
CA ILE A 493 -2.82 22.11 8.55
C ILE A 493 -4.07 22.99 8.77
N ASN A 494 -4.84 23.26 7.71
CA ASN A 494 -6.08 24.04 7.76
C ASN A 494 -7.17 23.33 6.96
N GLU A 495 -8.41 23.36 7.43
CA GLU A 495 -9.58 23.13 6.57
C GLU A 495 -9.99 24.45 5.93
N GLY A 496 -9.39 24.77 4.77
CA GLY A 496 -9.44 26.09 4.16
C GLY A 496 -10.78 26.43 3.48
N ALA A 497 -11.66 25.46 3.27
CA ALA A 497 -12.92 25.67 2.54
C ALA A 497 -13.90 26.62 3.25
N GLN A 498 -13.78 26.74 4.58
CA GLN A 498 -14.72 27.48 5.42
C GLN A 498 -13.98 28.56 6.23
N SER A 499 -14.66 29.60 6.68
CA SER A 499 -14.05 30.64 7.55
C SER A 499 -14.15 30.30 9.04
N VAL A 500 -15.06 29.39 9.39
CA VAL A 500 -15.23 28.78 10.70
C VAL A 500 -15.12 27.28 10.50
N SER A 501 -14.08 26.66 11.05
CA SER A 501 -13.83 25.21 10.98
C SER A 501 -13.68 24.62 12.40
N ALA A 502 -14.51 25.08 13.34
CA ALA A 502 -14.42 24.68 14.75
C ALA A 502 -14.64 23.17 14.99
N GLU A 503 -15.21 22.46 14.00
CA GLU A 503 -15.49 21.03 14.03
C GLU A 503 -14.25 20.15 13.82
N VAL A 504 -13.19 20.67 13.17
CA VAL A 504 -11.98 19.89 12.87
C VAL A 504 -10.99 19.90 14.04
N ARG A 505 -10.11 18.89 14.10
CA ARG A 505 -9.16 18.72 15.22
C ARG A 505 -7.78 18.34 14.69
N ILE A 506 -6.74 19.04 15.15
CA ILE A 506 -5.34 18.65 14.92
C ILE A 506 -5.07 17.24 15.46
N ALA A 507 -5.70 16.90 16.58
CA ALA A 507 -5.60 15.61 17.25
C ALA A 507 -5.93 14.40 16.35
N ASP A 508 -6.73 14.60 15.29
CA ASP A 508 -7.12 13.55 14.33
C ASP A 508 -6.09 13.33 13.22
N VAL A 509 -5.23 14.33 12.96
CA VAL A 509 -4.25 14.32 11.86
C VAL A 509 -2.80 14.32 12.31
N LEU A 510 -2.54 14.16 13.60
CA LEU A 510 -1.17 14.03 14.10
C LEU A 510 -0.42 12.88 13.41
N ASN A 511 0.85 13.12 13.10
CA ASN A 511 1.77 12.20 12.43
C ASN A 511 3.02 12.00 13.29
N SER A 512 3.16 10.83 13.92
CA SER A 512 4.34 10.45 14.73
C SER A 512 5.58 10.13 13.89
N GLU A 513 5.40 9.96 12.58
CA GLU A 513 6.46 9.65 11.62
C GLU A 513 6.94 10.91 10.87
N ASP A 514 6.63 12.10 11.37
CA ASP A 514 7.14 13.34 10.78
C ASP A 514 8.58 13.59 11.22
N ILE A 515 9.50 13.71 10.25
CA ILE A 515 10.93 13.95 10.49
C ILE A 515 11.18 15.23 11.27
N GLU A 516 10.30 16.23 11.12
CA GLU A 516 10.44 17.52 11.79
C GLU A 516 10.32 17.39 13.32
N LEU A 517 9.55 16.42 13.84
CA LEU A 517 9.50 16.16 15.28
C LEU A 517 10.89 15.84 15.85
N TYR A 518 11.67 15.07 15.09
CA TYR A 518 12.99 14.58 15.47
C TYR A 518 14.08 15.63 15.23
N ARG A 519 13.96 16.44 14.18
CA ARG A 519 14.82 17.60 13.93
C ARG A 519 14.67 18.65 15.03
N GLN A 520 13.43 18.94 15.44
CA GLN A 520 13.12 19.87 16.53
C GLN A 520 13.62 19.34 17.88
N LEU A 521 13.44 18.03 18.14
CA LEU A 521 14.04 17.37 19.31
C LEU A 521 15.56 17.55 19.39
N ALA A 522 16.27 17.39 18.26
CA ALA A 522 17.72 17.58 18.19
C ALA A 522 18.13 19.03 18.51
N GLY A 523 17.27 20.00 18.22
CA GLY A 523 17.44 21.41 18.59
C GLY A 523 17.05 21.75 20.04
N GLY A 524 16.53 20.78 20.81
CA GLY A 524 16.12 20.97 22.21
C GLY A 524 14.63 21.29 22.42
N VAL A 525 13.81 21.30 21.35
CA VAL A 525 12.34 21.44 21.46
C VAL A 525 11.75 20.11 21.89
N THR A 526 11.16 20.09 23.08
CA THR A 526 10.64 18.84 23.68
C THR A 526 9.11 18.80 23.75
N THR A 527 8.47 19.94 23.55
CA THR A 527 7.03 20.14 23.66
C THR A 527 6.61 21.14 22.60
N SER A 528 5.52 20.85 21.90
CA SER A 528 4.96 21.77 20.90
C SER A 528 3.45 21.87 21.06
N HIS A 529 2.92 23.07 20.86
CA HIS A 529 1.50 23.30 20.62
C HIS A 529 1.28 23.31 19.11
N ILE A 530 0.59 22.28 18.60
CA ILE A 530 0.29 22.16 17.19
C ILE A 530 -1.03 22.86 16.92
N LEU A 531 -1.00 23.90 16.08
CA LEU A 531 -2.17 24.72 15.76
C LEU A 531 -2.50 24.64 14.29
N HIS A 532 -3.76 24.94 13.99
CA HIS A 532 -4.16 25.37 12.66
C HIS A 532 -3.31 26.57 12.24
N GLY A 533 -3.03 26.66 10.94
CA GLY A 533 -2.49 27.87 10.35
C GLY A 533 -3.47 29.03 10.44
N SER A 534 -3.14 30.12 9.76
CA SER A 534 -3.90 31.38 9.82
C SER A 534 -4.93 31.52 8.69
N ALA A 535 -5.43 30.40 8.15
CA ALA A 535 -6.30 30.43 6.98
C ALA A 535 -7.78 30.69 7.31
N ASN A 536 -8.22 30.30 8.51
CA ASN A 536 -9.59 30.43 8.99
C ASN A 536 -9.69 31.56 10.01
N ALA A 537 -10.81 32.27 10.03
CA ALA A 537 -11.07 33.27 11.07
C ALA A 537 -11.16 32.55 12.43
N ILE A 538 -11.95 31.47 12.47
CA ILE A 538 -12.02 30.52 13.58
C ILE A 538 -11.56 29.18 13.01
N GLY A 539 -10.34 28.76 13.35
CA GLY A 539 -9.82 27.43 13.04
C GLY A 539 -10.41 26.37 13.97
N GLY A 540 -9.94 25.13 13.81
CA GLY A 540 -10.37 24.01 14.64
C GLY A 540 -9.63 23.91 15.99
N GLN A 541 -9.84 22.76 16.64
CA GLN A 541 -9.23 22.40 17.91
C GLN A 541 -7.74 22.09 17.74
N THR A 542 -6.89 22.72 18.56
CA THR A 542 -5.43 22.55 18.53
C THR A 542 -4.97 21.46 19.51
N GLN A 543 -3.69 21.09 19.49
CA GLN A 543 -3.20 19.96 20.29
C GLN A 543 -1.80 20.22 20.86
N LEU A 544 -1.68 20.16 22.19
CA LEU A 544 -0.37 20.09 22.86
C LEU A 544 0.21 18.67 22.76
N ILE A 545 1.47 18.56 22.36
CA ILE A 545 2.19 17.30 22.24
C ILE A 545 3.56 17.35 22.93
N LYS A 546 3.96 16.22 23.51
CA LYS A 546 5.32 15.91 23.92
C LYS A 546 6.00 15.17 22.78
N HIS A 547 7.12 15.68 22.30
CA HIS A 547 7.90 14.97 21.30
C HIS A 547 8.50 13.70 21.94
N ARG A 548 8.21 12.55 21.35
CA ARG A 548 8.58 11.22 21.86
C ARG A 548 8.98 10.33 20.70
N TRP A 549 9.96 9.47 20.93
CA TRP A 549 10.54 8.68 19.86
C TRP A 549 9.71 7.44 19.54
N GLY A 550 9.20 7.35 18.31
CA GLY A 550 8.60 6.12 17.78
C GLY A 550 7.28 5.67 18.41
N VAL A 551 6.68 6.49 19.29
CA VAL A 551 5.37 6.22 19.90
C VAL A 551 4.22 6.61 18.95
N MET A 552 3.01 6.13 19.22
CA MET A 552 1.84 6.50 18.42
C MET A 552 1.34 7.92 18.71
N PRO A 553 0.59 8.56 17.78
CA PRO A 553 0.15 9.94 17.94
C PRO A 553 -0.63 10.27 19.23
N ASP A 554 -1.40 9.32 19.77
CA ASP A 554 -2.12 9.56 21.04
C ASP A 554 -1.17 9.58 22.24
N GLU A 555 -0.08 8.82 22.19
CA GLU A 555 0.92 8.77 23.26
C GLU A 555 1.79 10.03 23.32
N MET A 556 1.76 10.84 22.26
CA MET A 556 2.40 12.16 22.26
C MET A 556 1.54 13.22 22.98
N LYS A 557 0.23 13.01 23.12
CA LYS A 557 -0.68 14.03 23.67
C LYS A 557 -0.48 14.20 25.18
N PHE A 558 -0.67 15.43 25.66
CA PHE A 558 -0.79 15.68 27.09
C PHE A 558 -2.19 15.32 27.58
N GLU A 559 -2.27 14.29 28.41
CA GLU A 559 -3.50 13.89 29.07
C GLU A 559 -4.05 15.03 29.96
N GLY A 560 -5.35 15.27 29.87
CA GLY A 560 -6.02 16.31 30.66
C GLY A 560 -5.66 17.76 30.30
N SER A 561 -4.89 17.98 29.23
CA SER A 561 -4.60 19.34 28.77
C SER A 561 -5.90 20.07 28.38
N PRO A 562 -6.04 21.38 28.71
CA PRO A 562 -7.18 22.16 28.26
C PRO A 562 -7.33 22.12 26.74
N GLY A 563 -8.56 22.03 26.25
CA GLY A 563 -8.84 22.19 24.83
C GLY A 563 -8.68 23.65 24.41
N PHE A 564 -8.04 23.87 23.26
CA PHE A 564 -7.87 25.20 22.66
C PHE A 564 -8.49 25.22 21.28
N ILE A 565 -8.90 26.40 20.84
CA ILE A 565 -9.39 26.67 19.48
C ILE A 565 -8.64 27.89 18.95
N LYS A 566 -8.17 27.81 17.70
CA LYS A 566 -7.35 28.88 17.11
C LYS A 566 -8.24 29.95 16.48
N PHE A 567 -8.00 31.21 16.83
CA PHE A 567 -8.60 32.38 16.17
C PHE A 567 -7.50 33.14 15.42
N ALA A 568 -7.78 33.59 14.20
CA ALA A 568 -6.88 34.42 13.40
C ALA A 568 -7.58 35.70 12.91
N LEU A 569 -6.91 36.84 13.14
CA LEU A 569 -7.41 38.19 12.85
C LEU A 569 -6.61 38.90 11.73
N GLY A 570 -5.55 38.25 11.23
CA GLY A 570 -4.56 38.84 10.34
C GLY A 570 -4.95 38.87 8.86
N GLU A 571 -3.99 39.27 8.02
CA GLU A 571 -4.16 39.38 6.56
C GLU A 571 -4.57 38.04 5.92
N ASN A 572 -3.97 36.94 6.38
CA ASN A 572 -4.10 35.61 5.78
C ASN A 572 -5.54 35.11 5.70
N VAL A 573 -6.39 35.43 6.69
CA VAL A 573 -7.79 34.98 6.71
C VAL A 573 -8.59 35.56 5.54
N LYS A 574 -8.23 36.77 5.09
CA LYS A 574 -8.86 37.45 3.95
C LYS A 574 -8.38 36.90 2.61
N GLN A 575 -7.16 36.36 2.57
CA GLN A 575 -6.48 35.97 1.33
C GLN A 575 -6.39 34.45 1.11
N SER A 576 -6.77 33.65 2.09
CA SER A 576 -6.66 32.18 1.98
C SER A 576 -7.53 31.67 0.82
N ASN A 577 -6.93 30.83 -0.03
CA ASN A 577 -7.39 30.42 -1.37
C ASN A 577 -7.15 31.42 -2.54
N SER A 578 -6.08 32.22 -2.52
CA SER A 578 -5.67 33.08 -3.64
C SER A 578 -5.20 32.34 -4.92
N ASN A 579 -5.43 31.03 -5.05
CA ASN A 579 -5.21 30.28 -6.30
C ASN A 579 -6.29 30.55 -7.36
N ALA A 580 -7.18 31.51 -7.13
CA ALA A 580 -7.97 32.10 -8.18
C ALA A 580 -7.02 32.64 -9.27
N ALA A 581 -7.08 32.06 -10.47
CA ALA A 581 -6.38 32.59 -11.65
C ALA A 581 -6.59 34.11 -11.71
N PHE A 582 -5.58 34.88 -12.14
CA PHE A 582 -5.68 36.33 -12.30
C PHE A 582 -7.00 36.71 -12.97
N GLY A 583 -7.92 37.34 -12.21
CA GLY A 583 -9.25 37.75 -12.69
C GLY A 583 -10.44 36.91 -12.20
N ALA A 584 -10.25 35.78 -11.53
CA ALA A 584 -11.34 35.06 -10.86
C ALA A 584 -11.62 35.70 -9.48
N ALA A 585 -12.86 36.13 -9.23
CA ALA A 585 -13.25 36.69 -7.95
C ALA A 585 -13.13 35.64 -6.85
N ASN A 586 -12.37 35.92 -5.79
CA ASN A 586 -12.39 35.09 -4.58
C ASN A 586 -13.75 35.25 -3.90
N VAL A 587 -14.60 34.21 -3.98
CA VAL A 587 -15.97 34.24 -3.44
C VAL A 587 -15.99 33.92 -1.93
N ARG A 588 -14.85 33.61 -1.31
CA ARG A 588 -14.78 33.24 0.12
C ARG A 588 -14.87 34.48 1.00
N PHE A 589 -15.97 34.62 1.73
CA PHE A 589 -16.10 35.62 2.81
C PHE A 589 -15.32 35.15 4.05
N PRO A 590 -14.55 36.01 4.74
CA PRO A 590 -14.45 37.46 4.58
C PRO A 590 -13.25 37.90 3.70
N GLN A 591 -13.36 39.07 3.06
CA GLN A 591 -12.27 39.69 2.28
C GLN A 591 -11.73 41.00 2.94
N THR A 592 -12.31 41.42 4.07
CA THR A 592 -11.95 42.64 4.81
C THR A 592 -11.83 42.36 6.31
N ARG A 593 -11.16 43.24 7.08
CA ARG A 593 -11.07 43.09 8.55
C ARG A 593 -12.44 43.19 9.24
N MET A 594 -13.30 44.09 8.77
CA MET A 594 -14.69 44.19 9.23
C MET A 594 -15.45 42.88 8.96
N GLY A 595 -15.20 42.25 7.82
CA GLY A 595 -15.77 40.93 7.52
C GLY A 595 -15.27 39.85 8.49
N VAL A 596 -13.99 39.86 8.88
CA VAL A 596 -13.45 38.91 9.88
C VAL A 596 -14.14 39.09 11.24
N GLU A 597 -14.31 40.33 11.68
CA GLU A 597 -15.07 40.63 12.90
C GLU A 597 -16.52 40.12 12.81
N GLN A 598 -17.18 40.35 11.67
CA GLN A 598 -18.54 39.86 11.44
C GLN A 598 -18.63 38.34 11.51
N VAL A 599 -17.64 37.59 10.99
CA VAL A 599 -17.58 36.13 11.13
C VAL A 599 -17.60 35.71 12.60
N TYR A 600 -16.91 36.42 13.48
CA TYR A 600 -16.91 36.13 14.92
C TYR A 600 -18.25 36.42 15.55
N VAL A 601 -18.84 37.58 15.27
CA VAL A 601 -20.17 37.95 15.75
C VAL A 601 -21.20 36.89 15.36
N ASP A 602 -21.22 36.48 14.09
CA ASP A 602 -22.15 35.49 13.56
C ASP A 602 -21.93 34.10 14.18
N ALA A 603 -20.68 33.67 14.33
CA ALA A 603 -20.36 32.37 14.91
C ALA A 603 -20.74 32.29 16.40
N PHE A 604 -20.39 33.31 17.19
CA PHE A 604 -20.75 33.33 18.61
C PHE A 604 -22.25 33.51 18.83
N THR A 605 -22.95 34.24 17.96
CA THR A 605 -24.41 34.36 18.02
C THR A 605 -25.07 33.01 17.76
N ARG A 606 -24.71 32.33 16.67
CA ARG A 606 -25.20 30.96 16.38
C ARG A 606 -24.87 29.97 17.50
N ALA A 607 -23.69 30.07 18.11
CA ALA A 607 -23.32 29.21 19.24
C ALA A 607 -24.21 29.46 20.48
N LYS A 608 -24.54 30.72 20.79
CA LYS A 608 -25.48 31.07 21.88
C LYS A 608 -26.89 30.57 21.59
N GLU A 609 -27.37 30.74 20.35
CA GLU A 609 -28.68 30.23 19.91
C GLU A 609 -28.74 28.71 20.00
N TYR A 610 -27.71 28.01 19.52
CA TYR A 610 -27.62 26.55 19.62
C TYR A 610 -27.62 26.08 21.08
N LYS A 611 -26.86 26.76 21.96
CA LYS A 611 -26.87 26.48 23.40
C LYS A 611 -28.26 26.65 24.01
N ALA A 612 -28.97 27.72 23.67
CA ALA A 612 -30.34 27.95 24.13
C ALA A 612 -31.30 26.87 23.62
N ALA A 613 -31.21 26.52 22.33
CA ALA A 613 -32.04 25.47 21.73
C ALA A 613 -31.79 24.09 22.35
N ARG A 614 -30.53 23.77 22.70
CA ARG A 614 -30.19 22.53 23.41
C ARG A 614 -30.77 22.48 24.81
N ALA A 615 -30.70 23.58 25.57
CA ALA A 615 -31.25 23.65 26.92
C ALA A 615 -32.77 23.39 26.98
N VAL A 616 -33.51 23.70 25.90
CA VAL A 616 -34.94 23.41 25.78
C VAL A 616 -35.21 21.93 25.46
N LYS A 617 -34.27 21.25 24.78
CA LYS A 617 -34.43 19.86 24.33
C LYS A 617 -33.97 18.81 25.36
N GLY A 618 -33.34 19.23 26.47
CA GLY A 618 -32.76 18.35 27.49
C GLY A 618 -31.27 18.12 27.22
#